data_AF-A0A1A9BSJ3-F1
#
_entry.id   AF-A0A1A9BSJ3-F1
#
_cell.length_a   1.000
_cell.length_b   1.000
_cell.length_c   1.000
_cell.angle_alpha   90.00
_cell.angle_beta   90.00
_cell.angle_gamma   90.00
#
_symmetry.space_group_name_H-M   'P 1'
#
loop_
_entity.id
_entity.type
_entity.pdbx_description
1 polymer ?
#
loop_
_entity_poly.entity_id
_entity_poly.type
_entity_poly.pdbx_seq_one_letter_code
_entity_poly.pdbx_strand_id
1 'polypeptide(L)'
;MNRRSLWTQDVWVDLGLLTFARAAVTARDGRLISKREALELLPSLRAPGEVVDDIRRRRYGDPAPVTEEWTRRRAGLTRSYLGSAIDGLVASGC
;
A
#
# COMPACT_ATOMS: atom_id res chain seq x y z
N MET A 1 14.05 16.59 8.21
CA MET A 1 13.79 15.27 7.61
C MET A 1 12.91 15.46 6.37
N ASN A 2 13.28 14.94 5.20
CA ASN A 2 12.50 15.09 3.97
C ASN A 2 11.32 14.09 3.98
N ARG A 3 10.08 14.54 3.74
CA ARG A 3 8.91 13.63 3.68
C ARG A 3 9.06 12.49 2.68
N ARG A 4 9.87 12.66 1.63
CA ARG A 4 10.16 11.59 0.66
C ARG A 4 10.98 10.46 1.26
N SER A 5 11.91 10.74 2.18
CA SER A 5 12.78 9.71 2.75
C SER A 5 12.03 8.74 3.68
N LEU A 6 10.89 9.17 4.23
CA LEU A 6 10.02 8.33 5.05
C LEU A 6 9.50 7.09 4.30
N TRP A 7 9.27 7.21 3.00
CA TRP A 7 8.77 6.11 2.15
C TRP A 7 9.77 4.98 1.93
N THR A 8 11.02 5.12 2.39
CA THR A 8 11.99 4.01 2.44
C THR A 8 11.70 3.03 3.58
N GLN A 9 10.95 3.46 4.60
CA GLN A 9 10.63 2.65 5.76
C GLN A 9 9.39 1.80 5.51
N ASP A 10 9.43 0.54 5.94
CA ASP A 10 8.33 -0.43 5.83
C ASP A 10 6.99 0.17 6.25
N VAL A 11 6.96 0.84 7.41
CA VAL A 11 5.72 1.37 8.00
C VAL A 11 4.98 2.33 7.06
N TRP A 12 5.68 3.14 6.28
CA TRP A 12 5.07 4.09 5.34
C TRP A 12 4.52 3.39 4.11
N VAL A 13 5.27 2.42 3.56
CA VAL A 13 4.86 1.62 2.41
C VAL A 13 3.63 0.78 2.77
N ASP A 14 3.75 0.01 3.84
CA ASP A 14 2.72 -0.88 4.35
C ASP A 14 1.44 -0.14 4.70
N LEU A 15 1.53 0.84 5.60
CA LEU A 15 0.33 1.53 6.08
C LEU A 15 -0.28 2.41 5.00
N GLY A 16 0.50 2.95 4.07
CA GLY A 16 -0.03 3.68 2.92
C GLY A 16 -0.99 2.81 2.10
N LEU A 17 -0.55 1.63 1.68
CA LEU A 17 -1.37 0.71 0.89
C LEU A 17 -2.58 0.19 1.67
N LEU A 18 -2.39 -0.24 2.92
CA LEU A 18 -3.48 -0.81 3.72
C LEU A 18 -4.52 0.23 4.11
N THR A 19 -4.10 1.45 4.40
CA THR A 19 -5.02 2.56 4.71
C THR A 19 -5.84 2.90 3.48
N PHE A 20 -5.21 2.99 2.31
CA PHE A 20 -5.95 3.22 1.06
C PHE A 20 -7.00 2.12 0.80
N ALA A 21 -6.63 0.85 0.90
CA ALA A 21 -7.58 -0.25 0.69
C ALA A 21 -8.76 -0.21 1.68
N ARG A 22 -8.49 0.10 2.96
CA ARG A 22 -9.55 0.29 3.96
C ARG A 22 -10.45 1.47 3.62
N ALA A 23 -9.86 2.61 3.27
CA ALA A 23 -10.60 3.81 2.90
C ALA A 23 -11.50 3.57 1.68
N ALA A 24 -11.01 2.84 0.66
CA ALA A 24 -11.79 2.49 -0.52
C ALA A 24 -13.04 1.65 -0.17
N VAL A 25 -12.91 0.66 0.71
CA VAL A 25 -14.06 -0.15 1.17
C VAL A 25 -14.99 0.66 2.06
N THR A 26 -14.45 1.48 2.97
CA THR A 26 -15.28 2.36 3.81
C THR A 26 -16.09 3.33 2.95
N ALA A 27 -15.48 3.93 1.93
CA ALA A 27 -16.15 4.88 1.04
C ALA A 27 -17.25 4.22 0.20
N ARG A 28 -17.00 3.00 -0.31
CA ARG A 28 -17.96 2.29 -1.16
C ARG A 28 -19.10 1.62 -0.38
N ASP A 29 -18.76 0.98 0.73
CA ASP A 29 -19.64 0.02 1.42
C ASP A 29 -20.02 0.46 2.85
N GLY A 30 -19.45 1.56 3.37
CA GLY A 30 -19.66 1.99 4.75
C GLY A 30 -19.05 1.07 5.81
N ARG A 31 -18.28 0.05 5.40
CA ARG A 31 -17.74 -1.00 6.27
C ARG A 31 -16.25 -0.84 6.52
N LEU A 32 -15.83 -1.01 7.77
CA LEU A 32 -14.42 -1.06 8.13
C LEU A 32 -13.90 -2.51 8.09
N ILE A 33 -12.85 -2.76 7.32
CA ILE A 33 -12.20 -4.08 7.22
C ILE A 33 -10.91 -4.15 8.04
N SER A 34 -10.48 -5.36 8.40
CA SER A 34 -9.21 -5.60 9.07
C SER A 34 -8.00 -5.28 8.18
N LYS A 35 -6.81 -5.18 8.79
CA LYS A 35 -5.56 -4.99 8.03
C LYS A 35 -5.22 -6.18 7.13
N ARG A 36 -5.64 -7.39 7.52
CA ARG A 36 -5.42 -8.61 6.72
C ARG A 36 -6.32 -8.63 5.49
N GLU A 37 -7.63 -8.41 5.68
CA GLU A 37 -8.57 -8.27 4.55
C GLU A 37 -8.13 -7.16 3.59
N ALA A 38 -7.64 -6.04 4.11
CA ALA A 38 -7.10 -4.96 3.27
C ALA A 38 -5.91 -5.42 2.41
N LEU A 39 -5.00 -6.23 2.97
CA LEU A 39 -3.86 -6.79 2.22
C LEU A 39 -4.30 -7.78 1.14
N GLU A 40 -5.35 -8.55 1.40
CA GLU A 40 -5.95 -9.50 0.45
C GLU A 40 -6.65 -8.78 -0.69
N LEU A 41 -7.21 -7.60 -0.43
CA LEU A 41 -7.94 -6.80 -1.42
C LEU A 41 -7.01 -6.06 -2.40
N LEU A 42 -5.79 -5.70 -2.00
CA LEU A 42 -4.88 -4.87 -2.79
C LEU A 42 -4.69 -5.30 -4.27
N PRO A 43 -4.58 -6.60 -4.62
CA PRO A 43 -4.53 -7.04 -6.02
C PRO A 43 -5.75 -6.62 -6.85
N SER A 44 -6.96 -6.70 -6.29
CA SER A 44 -8.19 -6.26 -6.98
C SER A 44 -8.25 -4.74 -7.18
N LEU A 45 -7.55 -3.98 -6.33
CA LEU A 45 -7.36 -2.54 -6.48
C LEU A 45 -6.20 -2.18 -7.43
N ARG A 46 -5.59 -3.19 -8.08
CA ARG A 46 -4.45 -3.06 -9.00
C ARG A 46 -3.19 -2.46 -8.33
N ALA A 47 -3.03 -2.70 -7.03
CA ALA A 47 -1.81 -2.30 -6.32
C ALA A 47 -0.57 -3.02 -6.88
N PRO A 48 0.64 -2.44 -6.77
CA PRO A 48 1.86 -3.05 -7.30
C PRO A 48 2.12 -4.42 -6.67
N GLY A 49 2.00 -5.50 -7.46
CA GLY A 49 2.05 -6.88 -6.98
C GLY A 49 3.35 -7.21 -6.22
N GLU A 50 4.50 -6.77 -6.73
CA GLU A 50 5.79 -6.98 -6.07
C GLU A 50 5.87 -6.36 -4.67
N VAL A 51 5.19 -5.22 -4.44
CA VAL A 51 5.14 -4.57 -3.12
C VAL A 51 4.16 -5.30 -2.21
N VAL A 52 3.02 -5.76 -2.74
CA VAL A 52 2.03 -6.55 -1.98
C VAL A 52 2.65 -7.87 -1.48
N ASP A 53 3.37 -8.58 -2.35
CA ASP A 53 4.01 -9.84 -2.00
C ASP A 53 5.15 -9.64 -1.01
N ASP A 54 5.90 -8.55 -1.15
CA ASP A 54 6.93 -8.14 -0.19
C ASP A 54 6.33 -7.91 1.21
N ILE A 55 5.19 -7.20 1.31
CA ILE A 55 4.45 -7.01 2.57
C ILE A 55 3.97 -8.35 3.15
N ARG A 56 3.43 -9.23 2.30
CA ARG A 56 2.96 -10.56 2.72
C ARG A 56 4.10 -11.40 3.30
N ARG A 57 5.24 -11.45 2.60
CA ARG A 57 6.43 -12.18 3.06
C ARG A 57 6.92 -11.66 4.40
N ARG A 58 7.09 -10.33 4.56
CA ARG A 58 7.57 -9.75 5.82
C ARG A 58 6.63 -9.99 7.02
N ARG A 59 5.32 -10.05 6.79
CA ARG A 59 4.33 -10.14 7.87
C ARG A 59 3.89 -11.55 8.22
N TYR A 60 3.83 -12.44 7.25
CA TYR A 60 3.18 -13.74 7.38
C TYR A 60 3.97 -14.89 6.75
N GLY A 61 5.06 -14.60 6.03
CA GLY A 61 5.88 -15.61 5.38
C GLY A 61 7.32 -15.51 5.84
N ASP A 62 8.23 -15.76 4.89
CA ASP A 62 9.67 -15.66 5.10
C ASP A 62 10.20 -14.33 4.52
N PRO A 63 10.66 -13.39 5.37
CA PRO A 63 11.20 -12.11 4.91
C PRO A 63 12.47 -12.30 4.08
N ALA A 64 12.46 -11.83 2.82
CA ALA A 64 13.68 -11.75 2.03
C ALA A 64 14.58 -10.59 2.51
N PRO A 65 15.92 -10.70 2.40
CA PRO A 65 16.81 -9.58 2.68
C PRO A 65 16.44 -8.34 1.86
N VAL A 66 16.26 -7.21 2.56
CA VAL A 66 15.89 -5.94 1.93
C VAL A 66 17.15 -5.24 1.43
N THR A 67 17.28 -5.08 0.12
CA THR A 67 18.35 -4.29 -0.50
C THR A 67 17.98 -2.81 -0.55
N GLU A 68 18.97 -1.93 -0.63
CA GLU A 68 18.74 -0.50 -0.83
C GLU A 68 18.04 -0.19 -2.17
N GLU A 69 18.35 -0.97 -3.20
CA GLU A 69 17.68 -0.91 -4.50
C GLU A 69 16.19 -1.24 -4.35
N TRP A 70 15.88 -2.36 -3.71
CA TRP A 70 14.49 -2.76 -3.45
C TRP A 70 13.75 -1.71 -2.63
N THR A 71 14.42 -1.15 -1.61
CA THR A 71 13.88 -0.10 -0.76
C THR A 71 13.48 1.15 -1.56
N ARG A 72 14.32 1.60 -2.49
CA ARG A 72 13.98 2.72 -3.38
C ARG A 72 12.85 2.37 -4.35
N ARG A 73 12.88 1.16 -4.90
CA ARG A 73 11.88 0.69 -5.88
C ARG A 73 10.48 0.62 -5.27
N ARG A 74 10.31 -0.09 -4.13
CA ARG A 74 9.02 -0.21 -3.45
C ARG A 74 8.46 1.15 -3.00
N ALA A 75 9.34 2.06 -2.57
CA ALA A 75 8.96 3.44 -2.22
C ALA A 75 8.39 4.20 -3.42
N GLY A 76 9.06 4.12 -4.58
CA GLY A 76 8.64 4.77 -5.81
C GLY A 76 7.31 4.23 -6.34
N LEU A 77 7.17 2.90 -6.39
CA LEU A 77 5.94 2.24 -6.85
C LEU A 77 4.74 2.57 -5.97
N THR A 78 4.91 2.48 -4.65
CA THR A 78 3.84 2.76 -3.70
C THR A 78 3.35 4.20 -3.84
N ARG A 79 4.27 5.17 -3.89
CA ARG A 79 3.91 6.59 -4.01
C ARG A 79 3.22 6.90 -5.33
N SER A 80 3.71 6.33 -6.43
CA SER A 80 3.13 6.57 -7.75
C SER A 80 1.71 5.99 -7.84
N TYR A 81 1.52 4.77 -7.34
CA TYR A 81 0.20 4.14 -7.26
C TYR A 81 -0.75 4.94 -6.36
N LEU A 82 -0.34 5.27 -5.13
CA LEU A 82 -1.21 5.96 -4.17
C LEU A 82 -1.65 7.35 -4.66
N GLY A 83 -0.78 8.10 -5.35
CA GLY A 83 -1.16 9.39 -5.91
C GLY A 83 -2.39 9.30 -6.80
N SER A 84 -2.28 8.52 -7.88
CA SER A 84 -3.40 8.34 -8.83
C SER A 84 -4.61 7.63 -8.21
N ALA A 85 -4.38 6.67 -7.31
CA ALA A 85 -5.46 5.91 -6.70
C ALA A 85 -6.28 6.75 -5.70
N ILE A 86 -5.63 7.64 -4.94
CA ILE A 86 -6.31 8.59 -4.05
C ILE A 86 -7.11 9.60 -4.86
N ASP A 87 -6.54 10.16 -5.92
CA ASP A 87 -7.24 11.12 -6.78
C ASP A 87 -8.52 10.49 -7.37
N GLY A 88 -8.44 9.25 -7.86
CA GLY A 88 -9.59 8.50 -8.37
C GLY A 88 -10.64 8.18 -7.30
N LEU A 89 -10.21 7.84 -6.08
CA LEU A 89 -11.12 7.58 -4.97
C LEU A 89 -11.90 8.84 -4.57
N VAL A 90 -11.22 9.98 -4.45
CA VAL A 90 -11.84 11.26 -4.09
C VAL A 90 -12.80 11.73 -5.18
N ALA A 91 -12.42 11.63 -6.45
CA ALA A 91 -13.27 12.02 -7.57
C ALA A 91 -14.56 11.19 -7.68
N SER A 92 -14.54 9.93 -7.23
CA SER A 92 -15.72 9.04 -7.24
C SER A 92 -16.69 9.28 -6.07
N GLY A 93 -16.29 10.06 -5.07
CA GLY A 93 -17.09 10.39 -3.88
C GLY A 93 -17.78 11.76 -3.94
N CYS A 94 -17.65 12.49 -5.05
CA CYS A 94 -18.38 13.73 -5.33
C CYS A 94 -19.64 13.48 -6.16
#